data_AF-A0A973I6C1-F1
#
_entry.id   AF-A0A973I6C1-F1
#
_cell.length_a   1.000
_cell.length_b   1.000
_cell.length_c   1.000
_cell.angle_alpha   90.00
_cell.angle_beta   90.00
_cell.angle_gamma   90.00
#
_symmetry.space_group_name_H-M   'P 1'
#
loop_
_entity.id
_entity.type
_entity.pdbx_description
1 polymer ?
#
loop_
_entity_poly.entity_id
_entity_poly.type
_entity_poly.pdbx_seq_one_letter_code
_entity_poly.pdbx_strand_id
1 'polypeptide(L)'
;MKEILSSAFRRAYSDGIITANPMAKIENYKVVLAEPDPFTKIDTLIAPNKDSAIEILLIIVDIATGLRISDLLALTKEAFNKAKATLTVDLALVDGIFKCTQTAGSDRILKLTDQGVKAMC
;
A
#
# COMPACT_ATOMS: atom_id res chain seq x y z
N MET A 1 3.44 15.20 -11.90
CA MET A 1 3.60 16.61 -12.35
C MET A 1 2.63 16.98 -13.46
N LYS A 2 2.56 16.20 -14.56
CA LYS A 2 1.60 16.44 -15.64
C LYS A 2 0.13 16.48 -15.18
N GLU A 3 -0.32 15.52 -14.37
CA GLU A 3 -1.71 15.49 -13.86
C GLU A 3 -2.09 16.75 -13.06
N ILE A 4 -1.14 17.29 -12.29
CA ILE A 4 -1.34 18.53 -11.52
C ILE A 4 -1.50 19.72 -12.48
N LEU A 5 -0.63 19.82 -13.50
CA LEU A 5 -0.72 20.87 -14.52
C LEU A 5 -2.00 20.75 -15.34
N SER A 6 -2.37 19.54 -15.77
CA SER A 6 -3.62 19.26 -16.49
C SER A 6 -4.83 19.72 -15.67
N SER A 7 -4.86 19.41 -14.37
CA SER A 7 -5.94 19.84 -13.47
C SER A 7 -6.00 21.36 -13.34
N ALA A 8 -4.87 22.01 -13.10
CA ALA A 8 -4.78 23.47 -12.97
C ALA A 8 -5.25 24.21 -14.24
N PHE A 9 -4.73 23.83 -15.42
CA PHE A 9 -5.10 24.48 -16.68
C PHE A 9 -6.52 24.15 -17.12
N ARG A 10 -7.02 22.95 -16.82
CA ARG A 10 -8.43 22.60 -17.03
C ARG A 10 -9.35 23.48 -16.18
N ARG A 11 -8.97 23.73 -14.92
CA ARG A 11 -9.72 24.62 -14.03
C ARG A 11 -9.72 26.06 -14.53
N ALA A 12 -8.54 26.62 -14.83
CA ALA A 12 -8.40 27.98 -15.34
C ALA A 12 -9.18 28.20 -16.65
N TYR A 13 -9.20 27.20 -17.54
CA TYR A 13 -10.00 27.26 -18.76
C TYR A 13 -11.51 27.21 -18.47
N SER A 14 -11.95 26.30 -17.59
CA SER A 14 -13.35 26.19 -17.18
C SER A 14 -13.87 27.45 -16.48
N ASP A 15 -13.03 28.13 -15.72
CA ASP A 15 -13.35 29.37 -15.03
C ASP A 15 -13.24 30.60 -15.96
N GLY A 16 -12.89 30.40 -17.24
CA GLY A 16 -12.79 31.47 -18.26
C GLY A 16 -11.58 32.39 -18.11
N ILE A 17 -10.64 32.06 -17.22
CA ILE A 17 -9.41 32.85 -16.97
C ILE A 17 -8.48 32.80 -18.19
N ILE A 18 -8.44 31.65 -18.87
CA ILE A 18 -7.69 31.45 -20.11
C ILE A 18 -8.63 31.01 -21.22
N THR A 19 -8.34 31.46 -22.44
CA THR A 19 -9.15 31.18 -23.64
C THR A 19 -8.83 29.85 -24.31
N ALA A 20 -7.71 29.22 -23.92
CA ALA A 20 -7.29 27.91 -24.42
C ALA A 20 -6.55 27.15 -23.32
N ASN A 21 -6.74 25.83 -23.26
CA ASN A 21 -6.03 24.95 -22.33
C ASN A 21 -4.74 24.42 -22.99
N PRO A 22 -3.54 24.82 -22.53
CA PRO A 22 -2.26 24.36 -23.09
C PRO A 22 -2.03 22.85 -22.96
N MET A 23 -2.69 22.20 -22.00
CA MET A 23 -2.55 20.76 -21.74
C MET A 23 -3.51 19.91 -22.58
N ALA A 24 -4.43 20.50 -23.34
CA ALA A 24 -5.52 19.79 -24.01
C ALA A 24 -5.07 18.70 -25.00
N LYS A 25 -3.87 18.84 -25.58
CA LYS A 25 -3.31 17.90 -26.57
C LYS A 25 -2.13 17.09 -26.04
N ILE A 26 -1.82 17.20 -24.75
CA ILE A 26 -0.69 16.48 -24.17
C ILE A 26 -1.22 15.16 -23.61
N GLU A 27 -0.95 14.06 -24.30
CA GLU A 27 -1.36 12.71 -23.88
C GLU A 27 -0.42 12.10 -22.86
N ASN A 28 -0.90 11.12 -22.09
CA ASN A 28 -0.06 10.42 -21.12
C ASN A 28 0.89 9.51 -21.90
N TYR A 29 2.18 9.58 -21.57
CA TYR A 29 3.14 8.65 -22.13
C TYR A 29 2.74 7.24 -21.70
N LYS A 30 2.53 6.36 -22.68
CA LYS A 30 2.18 4.96 -22.40
C LYS A 30 3.43 4.29 -21.82
N VAL A 31 3.43 4.10 -20.51
CA VAL A 31 4.43 3.25 -19.86
C VAL A 31 4.02 1.81 -20.14
N VAL A 32 4.85 1.08 -20.88
CA VAL A 32 4.70 -0.37 -21.00
C VAL A 32 5.15 -0.97 -19.68
N LEU A 33 4.19 -1.39 -18.87
CA LEU A 33 4.47 -2.14 -17.65
C LEU A 33 4.67 -3.60 -18.05
N ALA A 34 5.84 -4.15 -17.75
CA ALA A 34 6.03 -5.60 -17.80
C ALA A 34 5.17 -6.22 -16.69
N GLU A 35 4.51 -7.34 -16.99
CA GLU A 35 3.87 -8.16 -15.95
C GLU A 35 4.94 -8.58 -14.92
N PRO A 36 4.68 -8.43 -13.61
CA PRO A 36 5.62 -8.86 -12.60
C PRO A 36 5.77 -10.37 -12.63
N ASP A 37 7.01 -10.86 -12.55
CA ASP A 37 7.32 -12.29 -12.39
C ASP A 37 7.10 -12.68 -10.92
N PRO A 38 6.05 -13.45 -10.57
CA PRO A 38 5.75 -13.78 -9.18
C PRO A 38 6.82 -14.71 -8.58
N PHE A 39 7.07 -14.58 -7.28
CA PHE A 39 8.02 -15.45 -6.60
C PHE A 39 7.59 -16.93 -6.69
N THR A 40 8.47 -17.77 -7.23
CA THR A 40 8.29 -19.23 -7.30
C THR A 40 8.83 -19.97 -6.07
N LYS A 41 9.75 -19.33 -5.31
CA LYS A 41 10.38 -19.88 -4.10
C LYS A 41 10.37 -18.84 -2.99
N ILE A 42 9.34 -18.90 -2.14
CA ILE A 42 9.18 -18.01 -0.99
C ILE A 42 10.23 -18.26 0.09
N ASP A 43 10.70 -19.51 0.23
CA ASP A 43 11.58 -19.94 1.31
C ASP A 43 12.91 -19.16 1.36
N THR A 44 13.41 -18.70 0.22
CA THR A 44 14.63 -17.88 0.16
C THR A 44 14.44 -16.49 0.76
N LEU A 45 13.22 -15.96 0.79
CA LEU A 45 12.88 -14.66 1.36
C LEU A 45 12.74 -14.70 2.88
N ILE A 46 12.38 -15.87 3.42
CA ILE A 46 12.11 -16.07 4.86
C ILE A 46 13.19 -16.90 5.55
N ALA A 47 14.31 -17.14 4.88
CA ALA A 47 15.43 -17.88 5.41
C ALA A 47 15.93 -17.22 6.72
N PRO A 48 16.18 -17.99 7.80
CA PRO A 48 16.56 -17.43 9.08
C PRO A 48 17.82 -16.56 8.98
N ASN A 49 17.69 -15.29 9.33
CA ASN A 49 18.80 -14.36 9.47
C ASN A 49 18.66 -13.62 10.80
N LYS A 50 19.69 -13.70 11.65
CA LYS A 50 19.68 -13.09 12.99
C LYS A 50 19.69 -11.56 12.94
N ASP A 51 20.27 -10.98 11.89
CA ASP A 51 20.40 -9.53 11.73
C ASP A 51 19.12 -8.89 11.16
N SER A 52 18.14 -9.69 10.76
CA SER A 52 16.93 -9.20 10.06
C SER A 52 15.65 -9.90 10.52
N ALA A 53 15.57 -10.25 11.81
CA ALA A 53 14.47 -11.03 12.35
C ALA A 53 13.11 -10.32 12.19
N ILE A 54 13.07 -9.00 12.38
CA ILE A 54 11.83 -8.21 12.26
C ILE A 54 11.40 -8.14 10.79
N GLU A 55 12.33 -7.90 9.88
CA GLU A 55 12.11 -7.83 8.45
C GLU A 55 11.57 -9.17 7.92
N ILE A 56 12.12 -10.29 8.37
CA ILE A 56 11.61 -11.63 8.03
C ILE A 56 10.17 -11.81 8.53
N LEU A 57 9.87 -11.39 9.77
CA LEU A 57 8.50 -11.45 10.30
C LEU A 57 7.53 -10.57 9.49
N LEU A 58 7.95 -9.37 9.10
CA LEU A 58 7.16 -8.49 8.23
C LEU A 58 6.89 -9.14 6.87
N ILE A 59 7.89 -9.76 6.24
CA ILE A 59 7.72 -10.50 4.99
C ILE A 59 6.73 -11.66 5.16
N ILE A 60 6.81 -12.41 6.26
CA ILE A 60 5.88 -13.52 6.53
C ILE A 60 4.45 -13.01 6.68
N VAL A 61 4.26 -11.91 7.42
CA VAL A 61 2.94 -11.28 7.58
C VAL A 61 2.43 -10.78 6.23
N ASP A 62 3.28 -10.13 5.43
CA ASP A 62 2.92 -9.63 4.11
C ASP A 62 2.48 -10.74 3.16
N ILE A 63 3.23 -11.84 3.10
CA ILE A 63 2.86 -13.03 2.32
C ILE A 63 1.52 -13.61 2.79
N ALA A 64 1.27 -13.61 4.09
CA ALA A 64 0.03 -14.14 4.66
C ALA A 64 -1.19 -13.23 4.44
N THR A 65 -1.00 -11.93 4.14
CA THR A 65 -2.08 -10.92 4.19
C THR A 65 -2.22 -10.08 2.92
N GLY A 66 -1.18 -10.00 2.09
CA GLY A 66 -1.12 -9.15 0.90
C GLY A 66 -1.30 -7.67 1.22
N LEU A 67 -0.76 -7.21 2.35
CA LEU A 67 -0.88 -5.80 2.73
C LEU A 67 -0.06 -4.92 1.80
N ARG A 68 -0.46 -3.66 1.69
CA ARG A 68 0.43 -2.66 1.11
C ARG A 68 1.54 -2.39 2.12
N ILE A 69 2.75 -2.11 1.63
CA ILE A 69 3.89 -1.82 2.50
C ILE A 69 3.60 -0.71 3.52
N SER A 70 2.82 0.31 3.14
CA SER A 70 2.39 1.38 4.05
C SER A 70 1.51 0.87 5.19
N ASP A 71 0.63 -0.09 4.92
CA ASP A 71 -0.29 -0.67 5.90
C ASP A 71 0.49 -1.61 6.84
N LEU A 72 1.39 -2.41 6.25
CA LEU A 72 2.26 -3.34 6.98
C LEU A 72 3.16 -2.62 7.99
N LEU A 73 3.77 -1.51 7.57
CA LEU A 73 4.61 -0.68 8.45
C LEU A 73 3.82 0.09 9.50
N ALA A 74 2.50 0.19 9.34
CA ALA A 74 1.61 0.84 10.28
C ALA A 74 0.94 -0.12 11.27
N LEU A 75 1.29 -1.41 11.24
CA LEU A 75 0.72 -2.39 12.14
C LEU A 75 1.02 -2.06 13.60
N THR A 76 -0.05 -2.12 14.40
CA THR A 76 0.00 -1.93 15.84
C THR A 76 -0.36 -3.23 16.54
N LYS A 77 -0.05 -3.32 17.83
CA LYS A 77 -0.41 -4.50 18.62
C LYS A 77 -1.94 -4.62 18.76
N GLU A 78 -2.61 -3.49 18.87
CA GLU A 78 -4.06 -3.36 19.05
C GLU A 78 -4.83 -3.84 17.81
N ALA A 79 -4.23 -3.74 16.62
CA ALA A 79 -4.80 -4.23 15.38
C ALA A 79 -4.96 -5.76 15.36
N PHE A 80 -4.15 -6.51 16.12
CA PHE A 80 -4.13 -7.97 16.10
C PHE A 80 -5.03 -8.58 17.20
N ASN A 81 -6.06 -9.31 16.77
CA ASN A 81 -6.90 -10.11 17.65
C ASN A 81 -6.49 -11.59 17.61
N LYS A 82 -5.70 -12.01 18.59
CA LYS A 82 -5.22 -13.40 18.70
C LYS A 82 -6.34 -14.43 18.86
N ALA A 83 -7.39 -14.11 19.61
CA ALA A 83 -8.50 -15.04 19.86
C ALA A 83 -9.32 -15.33 18.60
N LYS A 84 -9.45 -14.33 17.72
CA LYS A 84 -10.18 -14.45 16.45
C LYS A 84 -9.27 -14.75 15.26
N ALA A 85 -7.95 -14.73 15.45
CA ALA A 85 -6.95 -14.77 14.38
C ALA A 85 -7.24 -13.73 13.28
N THR A 86 -7.50 -12.49 13.68
CA THR A 86 -7.80 -11.40 12.74
C THR A 86 -6.89 -10.20 12.90
N LEU A 87 -6.68 -9.46 11.81
CA LEU A 87 -5.93 -8.21 11.76
C LEU A 87 -6.82 -7.09 11.25
N THR A 88 -6.93 -6.00 12.00
CA THR A 88 -7.63 -4.79 11.57
C THR A 88 -6.66 -3.90 10.81
N VAL A 89 -7.09 -3.37 9.67
CA VAL A 89 -6.28 -2.48 8.84
C VAL A 89 -7.04 -1.17 8.68
N ASP A 90 -6.64 -0.17 9.46
CA ASP A 90 -7.24 1.16 9.55
C ASP A 90 -6.18 2.29 9.51
N LEU A 91 -4.90 1.93 9.52
CA LEU A 91 -3.75 2.82 9.50
C LEU A 91 -2.78 2.49 8.36
N ALA A 92 -2.14 3.54 7.84
CA ALA A 92 -1.05 3.45 6.87
C ALA A 92 0.05 4.47 7.19
N LEU A 93 1.32 4.09 7.01
CA LEU A 93 2.47 4.97 7.14
C LEU A 93 2.82 5.53 5.75
N VAL A 94 2.59 6.82 5.54
CA VAL A 94 2.82 7.50 4.26
C VAL A 94 3.70 8.72 4.51
N ASP A 95 4.87 8.75 3.88
CA ASP A 95 5.88 9.81 4.04
C ASP A 95 6.26 10.06 5.52
N GLY A 96 6.39 8.98 6.30
CA GLY A 96 6.72 9.05 7.72
C GLY A 96 5.57 9.48 8.64
N ILE A 97 4.36 9.66 8.11
CA ILE A 97 3.18 10.08 8.85
C ILE A 97 2.14 8.96 8.86
N PHE A 98 1.65 8.61 10.04
CA PHE A 98 0.51 7.71 10.18
C PHE A 98 -0.76 8.42 9.72
N LYS A 99 -1.49 7.81 8.80
CA LYS A 99 -2.75 8.30 8.26
C LYS A 99 -3.80 7.22 8.44
N CYS A 100 -4.95 7.60 9.01
CA CYS A 100 -6.14 6.77 8.93
C CYS A 100 -6.63 6.72 7.48
N THR A 101 -7.33 5.65 7.12
CA THR A 101 -7.89 5.56 5.78
C THR A 101 -8.92 6.68 5.53
N GLN A 102 -8.97 7.22 4.32
CA GLN A 102 -9.87 8.35 3.99
C GLN A 102 -11.33 7.94 3.83
N THR A 103 -11.62 6.65 3.63
CA THR A 103 -12.96 6.15 3.35
C THR A 103 -13.24 4.86 4.11
N ALA A 104 -14.45 4.71 4.65
CA ALA A 104 -14.87 3.52 5.40
C ALA A 104 -14.75 2.20 4.61
N GLY A 105 -14.67 2.25 3.28
CA GLY A 105 -14.41 1.08 2.43
C GLY A 105 -12.95 0.63 2.40
N SER A 106 -12.04 1.42 2.95
CA SER A 106 -10.61 1.11 3.01
C SER A 106 -10.23 0.38 4.31
N ASP A 107 -11.02 0.59 5.37
CA ASP A 107 -10.92 -0.17 6.62
C ASP A 107 -11.39 -1.59 6.39
N ARG A 108 -10.59 -2.56 6.83
CA ARG A 108 -10.88 -3.98 6.62
C ARG A 108 -10.36 -4.83 7.74
N ILE A 109 -11.01 -5.98 7.93
CA ILE A 109 -10.57 -7.03 8.84
C ILE A 109 -10.13 -8.22 8.01
N LEU A 110 -8.88 -8.61 8.16
CA LEU A 110 -8.28 -9.76 7.49
C LEU A 110 -8.25 -10.95 8.45
N LYS A 111 -8.56 -12.15 7.96
CA LYS A 111 -8.35 -13.40 8.70
C LYS A 111 -6.93 -13.88 8.43
N LEU A 112 -6.21 -14.22 9.50
CA LEU A 112 -4.83 -14.68 9.42
C LEU A 112 -4.74 -16.20 9.29
N THR A 113 -3.71 -16.66 8.58
CA THR A 113 -3.27 -18.05 8.60
C THR A 113 -2.53 -18.35 9.89
N ASP A 114 -2.33 -19.64 10.21
CA ASP A 114 -1.56 -20.05 11.40
C ASP A 114 -0.13 -19.49 11.39
N GLN A 115 0.47 -19.39 10.20
CA GLN A 115 1.79 -18.80 10.02
C GLN A 115 1.78 -17.29 10.32
N GLY A 116 0.77 -16.56 9.85
CA GLY A 116 0.59 -15.14 10.17
C GLY A 116 0.37 -14.91 11.67
N VAL A 117 -0.43 -15.75 12.34
CA VAL A 117 -0.65 -15.67 13.79
C VAL A 117 0.65 -15.87 14.56
N LYS A 118 1.48 -16.84 14.16
CA LYS A 118 2.79 -17.08 14.79
C LYS A 118 3.75 -15.91 14.59
N ALA A 119 3.74 -15.29 13.42
CA ALA A 119 4.61 -14.15 13.13
C ALA A 119 4.23 -12.88 13.94
N MET A 120 2.98 -12.80 14.42
CA MET A 120 2.48 -11.69 15.24
C MET A 120 2.59 -11.92 16.76
N CYS A 121 3.13 -13.06 17.22
CA CYS A 121 3.24 -13.45 18.63
C CYS A 121 4.70 -13.42 19.12
#